data_AF-A0A4Y6PPA8-F1
#
_entry.id   AF-A0A4Y6PPA8-F1
#
_cell.length_a   1.000
_cell.length_b   1.000
_cell.length_c   1.000
_cell.angle_alpha   90.00
_cell.angle_beta   90.00
_cell.angle_gamma   90.00
#
_symmetry.space_group_name_H-M   'P 1'
#
loop_
_entity.id
_entity.type
_entity.pdbx_description
1 polymer ?
#
loop_
_entity_poly.entity_id
_entity_poly.type
_entity_poly.pdbx_seq_one_letter_code
_entity_poly.pdbx_strand_id
1 'polypeptide(L)'
;MLNMSAVIDKSRRSKIVRKTASFAMLVLLVIGLLHLKVSLEVERNYRPYIFDARYDLPGPKILRAASLNYRTAAASLVWVRGVQHFAQTFVARRASDDVTQYAQTLVELDPYFYKVYSWHSAARMLAAGYPTPADTEAANDLLEVGMGYFPRDWRLPHEAAANYIGFTRGVDRPTRLRQLERGIGFAEAAAARPQSPDSMIFLAIRFREKLARLRNESNSAASAAVDRIDPEMLVRLYFLAQSQMARESLFNRLRRANATDQLTSSLRAYALQQSKWYDTSSKAYLPFATFTTLTPGPSPRLAEDVATSAKEQP
;
A
#
# COMPACT_ATOMS: atom_id res chain seq x y z
N MET A 1 16.00 -51.48 -68.36
CA MET A 1 17.08 -50.49 -68.13
C MET A 1 16.84 -49.83 -66.79
N LEU A 2 17.59 -50.22 -65.76
CA LEU A 2 17.44 -49.71 -64.39
C LEU A 2 18.00 -48.28 -64.29
N ASN A 3 17.17 -47.38 -63.76
CA ASN A 3 17.36 -45.93 -63.73
C ASN A 3 18.60 -45.51 -62.89
N MET A 4 19.74 -45.34 -63.55
CA MET A 4 21.01 -44.98 -62.91
C MET A 4 21.01 -43.55 -62.31
N SER A 5 20.06 -42.68 -62.71
CA SER A 5 19.93 -41.33 -62.15
C SER A 5 19.37 -41.32 -60.72
N ALA A 6 18.56 -42.31 -60.33
CA ALA A 6 17.96 -42.38 -58.99
C ALA A 6 18.98 -42.74 -57.88
N VAL A 7 20.05 -43.46 -58.23
CA VAL A 7 21.08 -43.88 -57.27
C VAL A 7 22.04 -42.72 -56.91
N ILE A 8 22.31 -41.83 -57.86
CA ILE A 8 23.20 -40.67 -57.64
C ILE A 8 22.52 -39.62 -56.75
N ASP A 9 21.20 -39.42 -56.87
CA ASP A 9 20.46 -38.47 -56.02
C ASP A 9 20.40 -38.93 -54.54
N LYS A 10 20.22 -40.24 -54.30
CA LYS A 10 20.20 -40.80 -52.93
C LYS A 10 21.53 -40.60 -52.19
N SER A 11 22.65 -40.69 -52.91
CA SER A 11 23.99 -40.43 -52.37
C SER A 11 24.21 -38.97 -51.99
N ARG A 12 23.76 -38.00 -52.82
CA ARG A 12 23.90 -36.56 -52.53
C ARG A 12 23.00 -36.11 -51.38
N ARG A 13 21.74 -36.56 -51.33
CA ARG A 13 20.84 -36.26 -50.20
C ARG A 13 21.39 -36.76 -48.87
N SER A 14 22.05 -37.93 -48.86
CA SER A 14 22.69 -38.47 -47.64
C SER A 14 23.81 -37.59 -47.10
N LYS A 15 24.52 -36.84 -47.96
CA LYS A 15 25.64 -35.97 -47.55
C LYS A 15 25.14 -34.65 -46.96
N ILE A 16 24.05 -34.08 -47.51
CA ILE A 16 23.45 -32.85 -47.01
C ILE A 16 22.82 -33.08 -45.63
N VAL A 17 22.02 -34.15 -45.50
CA VAL A 17 21.36 -34.52 -44.23
C VAL A 17 22.39 -34.77 -43.11
N ARG A 18 23.51 -35.43 -43.42
CA ARG A 18 24.60 -35.63 -42.44
C ARG A 18 25.23 -34.31 -42.00
N LYS A 19 25.48 -33.38 -42.93
CA LYS A 19 26.08 -32.08 -42.60
C LYS A 19 25.15 -31.22 -41.73
N THR A 20 23.85 -31.18 -42.05
CA THR A 20 22.87 -30.44 -41.24
C THR A 20 22.70 -31.04 -39.85
N ALA A 21 22.69 -32.37 -39.74
CA ALA A 21 22.63 -33.05 -38.44
C ALA A 21 23.88 -32.77 -37.58
N SER A 22 25.09 -32.83 -38.17
CA SER A 22 26.33 -32.49 -37.46
C SER A 22 26.36 -31.03 -37.00
N PHE A 23 25.87 -30.09 -37.82
CA PHE A 23 25.80 -28.69 -37.45
C PHE A 23 24.81 -28.45 -36.30
N ALA A 24 23.61 -29.03 -36.36
CA ALA A 24 22.63 -28.93 -35.27
C ALA A 24 23.17 -29.52 -33.95
N MET A 25 23.88 -30.64 -34.02
CA MET A 25 24.52 -31.26 -32.85
C MET A 25 25.60 -30.37 -32.25
N LEU A 26 26.40 -29.69 -33.09
CA LEU A 26 27.41 -28.71 -32.65
C LEU A 26 26.74 -27.52 -31.94
N VAL A 27 25.67 -26.96 -32.52
CA VAL A 27 24.95 -25.84 -31.91
C VAL A 27 24.37 -26.24 -30.55
N LEU A 28 23.73 -27.41 -30.46
CA LEU A 28 23.20 -27.92 -29.20
C LEU A 28 24.30 -28.18 -28.16
N LEU A 29 25.46 -28.70 -28.59
CA LEU A 29 26.63 -28.87 -27.71
C LEU A 29 27.11 -27.52 -27.17
N VAL A 30 27.21 -26.50 -28.02
CA VAL A 30 27.63 -25.15 -27.60
C VAL A 30 26.63 -24.56 -26.61
N ILE A 31 25.33 -24.69 -26.86
CA ILE A 31 24.28 -24.26 -25.92
C ILE A 31 24.37 -25.04 -24.61
N GLY A 32 24.57 -26.36 -24.66
CA GLY A 32 24.73 -27.20 -23.48
C GLY A 32 25.95 -26.84 -22.64
N LEU A 33 27.09 -26.53 -23.28
CA LEU A 33 28.31 -26.09 -22.62
C LEU A 33 28.17 -24.68 -22.03
N LEU A 34 27.48 -23.76 -22.72
CA LEU A 34 27.12 -22.45 -22.18
C LEU A 34 26.23 -22.60 -20.95
N HIS A 35 25.20 -23.44 -21.02
CA HIS A 35 24.31 -23.70 -19.89
C HIS A 35 25.07 -24.33 -18.72
N LEU A 36 25.92 -25.34 -18.96
CA LEU A 36 26.71 -25.99 -17.93
C LEU A 36 27.70 -25.01 -17.29
N LYS A 37 28.38 -24.18 -18.08
CA LYS A 37 29.27 -23.13 -17.55
C LYS A 37 28.50 -22.17 -16.66
N VAL A 38 27.34 -21.69 -17.11
CA VAL A 38 26.47 -20.82 -16.32
C VAL A 38 26.03 -21.53 -15.03
N SER A 39 25.60 -22.80 -15.09
CA SER A 39 25.20 -23.56 -13.91
C SER A 39 26.35 -23.76 -12.91
N LEU A 40 27.54 -24.11 -13.40
CA LEU A 40 28.73 -24.28 -12.55
C LEU A 40 29.22 -22.96 -11.97
N GLU A 41 29.14 -21.87 -12.74
CA GLU A 41 29.50 -20.53 -12.27
C GLU A 41 28.49 -20.03 -11.24
N VAL A 42 27.20 -20.33 -11.45
CA VAL A 42 26.15 -20.11 -10.45
C VAL A 42 26.44 -20.90 -9.18
N GLU A 43 26.67 -22.21 -9.27
CA GLU A 43 26.91 -23.09 -8.11
C GLU A 43 28.21 -22.74 -7.37
N ARG A 44 29.27 -22.40 -8.11
CA ARG A 44 30.55 -21.94 -7.55
C ARG A 44 30.42 -20.56 -6.91
N ASN A 45 29.64 -19.65 -7.48
CA ASN A 45 29.35 -18.34 -6.87
C ASN A 45 28.39 -18.44 -5.68
N TYR A 46 27.59 -19.49 -5.58
CA TYR A 46 26.74 -19.73 -4.41
C TYR A 46 27.51 -20.19 -3.17
N ARG A 47 28.74 -20.71 -3.29
CA ARG A 47 29.45 -21.37 -2.17
C ARG A 47 30.41 -20.53 -1.32
N PRO A 48 30.77 -19.26 -1.64
CA PRO A 48 31.39 -18.39 -0.63
C PRO A 48 30.96 -16.91 -0.60
N TYR A 49 29.81 -16.49 -1.15
CA TYR A 49 29.33 -15.09 -1.06
C TYR A 49 28.64 -14.75 0.28
N ILE A 50 29.16 -15.25 1.40
CA ILE A 50 28.79 -14.82 2.75
C ILE A 50 29.56 -13.53 3.16
N PHE A 51 30.50 -13.05 2.33
CA PHE A 51 31.37 -11.92 2.66
C PHE A 51 31.18 -10.71 1.73
N ASP A 52 30.98 -9.55 2.38
CA ASP A 52 30.79 -8.18 1.87
C ASP A 52 29.63 -7.96 0.88
N ALA A 53 28.42 -8.32 1.30
CA ALA A 53 27.19 -7.80 0.69
C ALA A 53 27.06 -6.30 1.03
N ARG A 54 27.84 -5.46 0.35
CA ARG A 54 27.62 -4.01 0.30
C ARG A 54 26.75 -3.68 -0.90
N TYR A 55 26.02 -2.58 -0.81
CA TYR A 55 25.40 -1.95 -1.97
C TYR A 55 26.47 -1.62 -3.02
N ASP A 56 26.30 -2.14 -4.24
CA ASP A 56 27.26 -2.01 -5.35
C ASP A 56 26.54 -1.67 -6.67
N LEU A 57 25.46 -0.89 -6.59
CA LEU A 57 24.78 -0.42 -7.79
C LEU A 57 25.32 0.95 -8.23
N PRO A 58 25.50 1.17 -9.55
CA PRO A 58 25.71 2.51 -10.08
C PRO A 58 24.52 3.42 -9.71
N GLY A 59 24.79 4.71 -9.58
CA GLY A 59 23.73 5.68 -9.31
C GLY A 59 22.62 5.64 -10.38
N PRO A 60 21.37 6.02 -10.04
CA PRO A 60 20.20 5.88 -10.91
C PRO A 60 20.36 6.59 -12.26
N LYS A 61 21.08 7.70 -12.33
CA LYS A 61 21.41 8.38 -13.61
C LYS A 61 22.24 7.50 -14.54
N ILE A 62 23.23 6.78 -14.01
CA ILE A 62 24.08 5.86 -14.78
C ILE A 62 23.26 4.66 -15.21
N LEU A 63 22.45 4.09 -14.32
CA LEU A 63 21.56 2.98 -14.65
C LEU A 63 20.58 3.33 -15.77
N ARG A 64 20.00 4.54 -15.75
CA ARG A 64 19.14 5.03 -16.84
C ARG A 64 19.89 5.15 -18.17
N ALA A 65 21.12 5.64 -18.14
CA ALA A 65 21.94 5.77 -19.35
C ALA A 65 22.34 4.38 -19.90
N ALA A 66 22.81 3.49 -19.03
CA ALA A 66 23.21 2.13 -19.38
C ALA A 66 22.04 1.30 -19.89
N SER A 67 20.82 1.54 -19.40
CA SER A 67 19.61 0.89 -19.88
C SER A 67 18.99 1.55 -21.10
N LEU A 68 19.67 2.48 -21.79
CA LEU A 68 19.12 3.22 -22.93
C LEU A 68 17.74 3.84 -22.62
N ASN A 69 17.55 4.31 -21.38
CA ASN A 69 16.32 4.86 -20.83
C ASN A 69 15.14 3.87 -20.70
N TYR A 70 15.37 2.55 -20.80
CA TYR A 70 14.40 1.52 -20.41
C TYR A 70 14.32 1.40 -18.88
N ARG A 71 13.66 2.37 -18.24
CA ARG A 71 13.66 2.52 -16.77
C ARG A 71 12.99 1.38 -16.02
N THR A 72 11.83 0.90 -16.49
CA THR A 72 11.12 -0.23 -15.87
C THR A 72 11.91 -1.54 -15.98
N ALA A 73 12.62 -1.75 -17.08
CA ALA A 73 13.51 -2.90 -17.23
C ALA A 73 14.71 -2.81 -16.27
N ALA A 74 15.32 -1.63 -16.16
CA ALA A 74 16.39 -1.37 -15.18
C ALA A 74 15.89 -1.57 -13.74
N ALA A 75 14.71 -1.04 -13.40
CA ALA A 75 14.10 -1.24 -12.09
C ALA A 75 13.85 -2.73 -11.80
N SER A 76 13.39 -3.51 -12.77
CA SER A 76 13.21 -4.96 -12.61
C SER A 76 14.52 -5.70 -12.31
N LEU A 77 15.64 -5.30 -12.94
CA LEU A 77 16.96 -5.87 -12.64
C LEU A 77 17.45 -5.49 -11.23
N VAL A 78 17.31 -4.20 -10.87
CA VAL A 78 17.63 -3.70 -9.53
C VAL A 78 16.78 -4.41 -8.48
N TRP A 79 15.51 -4.70 -8.76
CA TRP A 79 14.60 -5.39 -7.87
C TRP A 79 15.08 -6.80 -7.54
N VAL A 80 15.43 -7.59 -8.57
CA VAL A 80 15.98 -8.94 -8.38
C VAL A 80 17.24 -8.89 -7.51
N ARG A 81 18.15 -7.95 -7.78
CA ARG A 81 19.37 -7.78 -7.01
C ARG A 81 19.08 -7.36 -5.56
N GLY A 82 18.16 -6.43 -5.35
CA GLY A 82 17.76 -5.95 -4.03
C GLY A 82 17.13 -7.04 -3.17
N VAL A 83 16.23 -7.85 -3.74
CA VAL A 83 15.61 -8.99 -3.03
C VAL A 83 16.65 -10.04 -2.65
N GLN A 84 17.57 -10.39 -3.57
CA GLN A 84 18.66 -11.33 -3.28
C GLN A 84 19.58 -10.80 -2.17
N HIS A 85 19.95 -9.53 -2.24
CA HIS A 85 20.78 -8.87 -1.22
C HIS A 85 20.08 -8.90 0.14
N PHE A 86 18.80 -8.50 0.20
CA PHE A 86 18.02 -8.56 1.44
C PHE A 86 17.97 -9.97 2.03
N ALA A 87 17.70 -10.98 1.20
CA ALA A 87 17.67 -12.38 1.64
C ALA A 87 19.01 -12.81 2.26
N GLN A 88 20.14 -12.41 1.65
CA GLN A 88 21.48 -12.68 2.19
C GLN A 88 21.71 -11.96 3.52
N THR A 89 21.39 -10.67 3.61
CA THR A 89 21.55 -9.89 4.86
C THR A 89 20.65 -10.39 5.99
N PHE A 90 19.44 -10.84 5.64
CA PHE A 90 18.47 -11.40 6.58
C PHE A 90 18.97 -12.71 7.18
N VAL A 91 19.45 -13.64 6.34
CA VAL A 91 20.08 -14.89 6.80
C VAL A 91 21.32 -14.62 7.65
N ALA A 92 22.13 -13.62 7.25
CA ALA A 92 23.33 -13.22 7.98
C ALA A 92 23.05 -12.42 9.26
N ARG A 93 21.78 -12.09 9.57
CA ARG A 93 21.37 -11.24 10.70
C ARG A 93 22.15 -9.92 10.78
N ARG A 94 22.33 -9.25 9.64
CA ARG A 94 22.96 -7.91 9.57
C ARG A 94 21.91 -6.81 9.45
N ALA A 95 22.31 -5.59 9.84
CA ALA A 95 21.54 -4.39 9.55
C ALA A 95 21.38 -4.22 8.03
N SER A 96 20.25 -3.65 7.61
CA SER A 96 19.81 -3.61 6.22
C SER A 96 19.85 -2.21 5.61
N ASP A 97 20.82 -1.37 6.00
CA ASP A 97 20.86 0.03 5.52
C ASP A 97 20.96 0.13 3.99
N ASP A 98 21.65 -0.83 3.37
CA ASP A 98 21.74 -0.98 1.91
C ASP A 98 20.38 -1.19 1.23
N VAL A 99 19.41 -1.80 1.91
CA VAL A 99 18.05 -2.03 1.37
C VAL A 99 17.36 -0.71 1.07
N THR A 100 17.60 0.32 1.88
CA THR A 100 17.07 1.66 1.62
C THR A 100 17.64 2.24 0.33
N GLN A 101 18.93 2.03 0.05
CA GLN A 101 19.57 2.50 -1.19
C GLN A 101 19.01 1.77 -2.42
N TYR A 102 18.78 0.45 -2.33
CA TYR A 102 18.08 -0.30 -3.38
C TYR A 102 16.67 0.24 -3.63
N ALA A 103 15.90 0.46 -2.56
CA ALA A 103 14.53 0.93 -2.66
C ALA A 103 14.44 2.35 -3.25
N GLN A 104 15.33 3.26 -2.83
CA GLN A 104 15.43 4.60 -3.41
C GLN A 104 15.81 4.56 -4.89
N THR A 105 16.79 3.72 -5.26
CA THR A 105 17.18 3.53 -6.68
C THR A 105 16.00 3.03 -7.51
N LEU A 106 15.22 2.09 -6.98
CA LEU A 106 14.01 1.56 -7.62
C LEU A 106 12.95 2.64 -7.81
N VAL A 107 12.64 3.42 -6.78
CA VAL A 107 11.65 4.52 -6.85
C VAL A 107 12.12 5.61 -7.83
N GLU A 108 13.41 5.91 -7.88
CA GLU A 108 13.97 6.85 -8.85
C GLU A 108 13.91 6.34 -10.30
N LEU A 109 14.05 5.03 -10.51
CA LEU A 109 13.93 4.44 -11.84
C LEU A 109 12.46 4.35 -12.26
N ASP A 110 11.62 3.81 -11.40
CA ASP A 110 10.20 3.57 -11.63
C ASP A 110 9.38 3.82 -10.35
N PRO A 111 8.84 5.03 -10.15
CA PRO A 111 8.07 5.36 -8.95
C PRO A 111 6.74 4.60 -8.87
N TYR A 112 6.26 4.03 -9.97
CA TYR A 112 5.04 3.21 -10.01
C TYR A 112 5.30 1.73 -9.72
N PHE A 113 6.53 1.34 -9.38
CA PHE A 113 6.86 0.00 -8.93
C PHE A 113 6.30 -0.26 -7.51
N TYR A 114 4.99 -0.46 -7.39
CA TYR A 114 4.27 -0.52 -6.10
C TYR A 114 4.92 -1.45 -5.05
N LYS A 115 5.44 -2.61 -5.48
CA LYS A 115 6.01 -3.62 -4.57
C LYS A 115 7.22 -3.11 -3.78
N VAL A 116 7.95 -2.10 -4.27
CA VAL A 116 9.16 -1.60 -3.59
C VAL A 116 8.82 -0.96 -2.24
N TYR A 117 7.72 -0.24 -2.16
CA TYR A 117 7.32 0.49 -0.95
C TYR A 117 7.05 -0.46 0.21
N SER A 118 6.24 -1.50 -0.04
CA SER A 118 5.91 -2.53 0.94
C SER A 118 7.12 -3.43 1.27
N TRP A 119 7.91 -3.80 0.26
CA TRP A 119 9.11 -4.60 0.49
C TRP A 119 10.15 -3.88 1.33
N HIS A 120 10.41 -2.61 1.06
CA HIS A 120 11.35 -1.80 1.84
C HIS A 120 10.91 -1.70 3.31
N SER A 121 9.65 -1.36 3.53
CA SER A 121 9.06 -1.31 4.88
C SER A 121 9.22 -2.64 5.61
N ALA A 122 8.80 -3.75 4.99
CA ALA A 122 8.99 -5.09 5.57
C ALA A 122 10.47 -5.41 5.83
N ALA A 123 11.37 -5.09 4.90
CA ALA A 123 12.79 -5.38 5.03
C ALA A 123 13.49 -4.59 6.15
N ARG A 124 13.03 -3.36 6.42
CA ARG A 124 13.51 -2.55 7.55
C ARG A 124 12.95 -3.07 8.88
N MET A 125 11.67 -3.44 8.90
CA MET A 125 11.01 -3.92 10.12
C MET A 125 11.40 -5.36 10.50
N LEU A 126 11.83 -6.16 9.53
CA LEU A 126 12.31 -7.54 9.72
C LEU A 126 13.85 -7.64 9.75
N ALA A 127 14.56 -6.52 9.67
CA ALA A 127 16.00 -6.50 9.80
C ALA A 127 16.43 -7.10 11.15
N ALA A 128 17.67 -7.57 11.24
CA ALA A 128 18.15 -8.39 12.35
C ALA A 128 17.86 -7.78 13.73
N GLY A 129 17.02 -8.47 14.52
CA GLY A 129 16.70 -8.08 15.90
C GLY A 129 15.35 -7.38 16.04
N TYR A 130 15.27 -6.42 16.96
CA TYR A 130 14.11 -5.54 17.11
C TYR A 130 14.36 -4.26 16.32
N PRO A 131 13.41 -3.77 15.52
CA PRO A 131 13.61 -2.56 14.75
C PRO A 131 13.75 -1.37 15.70
N THR A 132 14.74 -0.52 15.39
CA THR A 132 14.99 0.74 16.10
C THR A 132 13.99 1.81 15.65
N PRO A 133 13.86 2.92 16.38
CA PRO A 133 13.10 4.07 15.89
C PRO A 133 13.52 4.52 14.49
N ALA A 134 14.83 4.53 14.21
CA ALA A 134 15.35 4.93 12.91
C ALA A 134 14.92 3.97 11.79
N ASP A 135 14.78 2.67 12.09
CA ASP A 135 14.28 1.69 11.12
C ASP A 135 12.80 1.94 10.80
N THR A 136 11.98 2.21 11.82
CA THR A 136 10.56 2.54 11.66
C THR A 136 10.37 3.83 10.87
N GLU A 137 11.13 4.88 11.17
CA GLU A 137 11.04 6.14 10.43
C GLU A 137 11.48 5.97 8.98
N ALA A 138 12.61 5.31 8.74
CA ALA A 138 13.07 5.04 7.37
C ALA A 138 12.04 4.24 6.56
N ALA A 139 11.44 3.20 7.15
CA ALA A 139 10.37 2.41 6.53
C ALA A 139 9.17 3.29 6.13
N ASN A 140 8.75 4.17 7.04
CA ASN A 140 7.59 5.03 6.84
C ASN A 140 7.85 6.18 5.86
N ASP A 141 9.05 6.74 5.83
CA ASP A 141 9.42 7.81 4.89
C ASP A 141 9.23 7.37 3.44
N LEU A 142 9.62 6.14 3.10
CA LEU A 142 9.41 5.63 1.74
C LEU A 142 7.94 5.31 1.47
N LEU A 143 7.20 4.76 2.44
CA LEU A 143 5.76 4.54 2.31
C LEU A 143 5.01 5.86 2.05
N GLU A 144 5.39 6.96 2.71
CA GLU A 144 4.83 8.30 2.47
C GLU A 144 5.08 8.78 1.04
N VAL A 145 6.29 8.57 0.50
CA VAL A 145 6.56 8.83 -0.92
C VAL A 145 5.62 8.02 -1.80
N GLY A 146 5.43 6.73 -1.49
CA GLY A 146 4.49 5.85 -2.19
C GLY A 146 3.05 6.34 -2.12
N MET A 147 2.62 6.90 -0.98
CA MET A 147 1.28 7.49 -0.82
C MET A 147 1.04 8.67 -1.77
N GLY A 148 2.08 9.39 -2.19
CA GLY A 148 1.99 10.44 -3.21
C GLY A 148 1.69 9.88 -4.61
N TYR A 149 2.29 8.73 -4.97
CA TYR A 149 2.05 8.07 -6.25
C TYR A 149 0.77 7.22 -6.26
N PHE A 150 0.35 6.70 -5.11
CA PHE A 150 -0.85 5.86 -4.93
C PHE A 150 -1.83 6.47 -3.90
N PRO A 151 -2.43 7.64 -4.18
CA PRO A 151 -3.23 8.38 -3.20
C PRO A 151 -4.52 7.67 -2.77
N ARG A 152 -5.02 6.74 -3.60
CA ARG A 152 -6.26 5.99 -3.33
C ARG A 152 -6.02 4.64 -2.64
N ASP A 153 -4.78 4.18 -2.54
CA ASP A 153 -4.49 2.86 -1.98
C ASP A 153 -4.40 2.91 -0.45
N TRP A 154 -5.33 2.30 0.26
CA TRP A 154 -5.33 2.27 1.72
C TRP A 154 -4.22 1.42 2.34
N ARG A 155 -3.57 0.54 1.57
CA ARG A 155 -2.60 -0.43 2.10
C ARG A 155 -1.30 0.23 2.54
N LEU A 156 -0.81 1.23 1.81
CA LEU A 156 0.41 1.96 2.17
C LEU A 156 0.32 2.68 3.53
N PRO A 157 -0.72 3.50 3.81
CA PRO A 157 -0.88 4.10 5.13
C PRO A 157 -1.21 3.05 6.20
N HIS A 158 -1.91 1.97 5.86
CA HIS A 158 -2.09 0.87 6.81
C HIS A 158 -0.75 0.24 7.22
N GLU A 159 0.14 -0.02 6.27
CA GLU A 159 1.47 -0.57 6.54
C GLU A 159 2.30 0.39 7.39
N ALA A 160 2.26 1.69 7.09
CA ALA A 160 2.95 2.71 7.87
C ALA A 160 2.42 2.80 9.31
N ALA A 161 1.10 2.69 9.48
CA ALA A 161 0.47 2.56 10.80
C ALA A 161 0.92 1.28 11.51
N ALA A 162 0.97 0.15 10.79
CA ALA A 162 1.35 -1.15 11.33
C ALA A 162 2.78 -1.17 11.88
N ASN A 163 3.69 -0.38 11.28
CA ASN A 163 5.07 -0.26 11.76
C ASN A 163 5.17 0.31 13.19
N TYR A 164 4.14 1.03 13.65
CA TYR A 164 4.03 1.52 15.03
C TYR A 164 3.32 0.53 15.99
N ILE A 165 2.87 -0.64 15.50
CA ILE A 165 2.27 -1.71 16.32
C ILE A 165 3.40 -2.52 16.98
N GLY A 166 3.95 -2.00 18.09
CA GLY A 166 4.54 -2.88 19.12
C GLY A 166 6.02 -3.24 19.00
N PHE A 167 6.84 -2.48 18.27
CA PHE A 167 8.22 -2.91 18.02
C PHE A 167 9.35 -2.16 18.73
N THR A 168 9.09 -1.05 19.41
CA THR A 168 10.17 -0.26 20.02
C THR A 168 10.38 -0.59 21.50
N ARG A 169 11.14 -1.68 21.76
CA ARG A 169 11.74 -1.94 23.08
C ARG A 169 12.77 -0.86 23.40
N GLY A 170 12.87 -0.47 24.66
CA GLY A 170 13.87 0.51 25.12
C GLY A 170 13.64 1.95 24.68
N VAL A 171 12.52 2.25 24.00
CA VAL A 171 12.19 3.63 23.61
C VAL A 171 11.56 4.39 24.75
N ASP A 172 12.07 5.61 24.94
CA ASP A 172 11.57 6.55 25.93
C ASP A 172 10.11 6.93 25.63
N ARG A 173 9.39 7.23 26.71
CA ARG A 173 7.97 7.52 26.63
C ARG A 173 7.62 8.70 25.69
N PRO A 174 8.32 9.85 25.72
CA PRO A 174 8.08 10.94 24.77
C PRO A 174 8.16 10.49 23.30
N THR A 175 9.17 9.70 22.94
CA THR A 175 9.29 9.17 21.58
C THR A 175 8.15 8.21 21.25
N ARG A 176 7.74 7.34 22.18
CA ARG A 176 6.60 6.46 21.98
C ARG A 176 5.28 7.21 21.76
N LEU A 177 5.07 8.35 22.44
CA LEU A 177 3.92 9.22 22.21
C LEU A 177 3.92 9.79 20.79
N ARG A 178 5.05 10.35 20.34
CA ARG A 178 5.20 10.88 18.97
C ARG A 178 4.96 9.81 17.91
N GLN A 179 5.51 8.61 18.11
CA GLN A 179 5.31 7.47 17.22
C GLN A 179 3.84 7.05 17.12
N LEU A 180 3.12 7.01 18.26
CA LEU A 180 1.69 6.72 18.25
C LEU A 180 0.87 7.81 17.57
N GLU A 181 1.22 9.08 17.76
CA GLU A 181 0.57 10.19 17.06
C GLU A 181 0.72 10.07 15.55
N ARG A 182 1.93 9.77 15.05
CA ARG A 182 2.15 9.46 13.62
C ARG A 182 1.34 8.24 13.17
N GLY A 183 1.37 7.16 13.95
CA GLY A 183 0.60 5.94 13.66
C GLY A 183 -0.91 6.18 13.57
N ILE A 184 -1.47 7.06 14.41
CA ILE A 184 -2.87 7.49 14.34
C ILE A 184 -3.15 8.19 13.02
N GLY A 185 -2.29 9.15 12.63
CA GLY A 185 -2.42 9.86 11.36
C GLY A 185 -2.47 8.90 10.16
N PHE A 186 -1.60 7.89 10.15
CA PHE A 186 -1.61 6.86 9.12
C PHE A 186 -2.83 5.95 9.16
N ALA A 187 -3.27 5.50 10.34
CA ALA A 187 -4.45 4.65 10.47
C ALA A 187 -5.73 5.39 10.01
N GLU A 188 -5.84 6.67 10.32
CA GLU A 188 -6.92 7.54 9.84
C GLU A 188 -6.85 7.77 8.33
N ALA A 189 -5.65 8.00 7.79
CA ALA A 189 -5.43 8.12 6.36
C ALA A 189 -5.80 6.83 5.61
N ALA A 190 -5.53 5.65 6.19
CA ALA A 190 -5.96 4.37 5.65
C ALA A 190 -7.48 4.25 5.67
N ALA A 191 -8.11 4.49 6.82
CA ALA A 191 -9.57 4.42 6.98
C ALA A 191 -10.34 5.39 6.06
N ALA A 192 -9.76 6.54 5.74
CA ALA A 192 -10.38 7.55 4.87
C ALA A 192 -10.32 7.21 3.37
N ARG A 193 -9.52 6.23 2.96
CA ARG A 193 -9.32 5.92 1.53
C ARG A 193 -10.43 4.99 1.00
N PRO A 194 -10.79 5.10 -0.30
CA PRO A 194 -11.77 4.22 -0.91
C PRO A 194 -11.39 2.75 -0.76
N GLN A 195 -12.39 1.87 -0.60
CA GLN A 195 -12.19 0.42 -0.48
C GLN A 195 -11.37 -0.02 0.75
N SER A 196 -11.08 0.89 1.69
CA SER A 196 -10.49 0.51 2.98
C SER A 196 -11.45 -0.41 3.74
N PRO A 197 -10.98 -1.51 4.33
CA PRO A 197 -11.83 -2.31 5.21
C PRO A 197 -12.13 -1.56 6.50
N ASP A 198 -13.29 -1.84 7.12
CA ASP A 198 -13.68 -1.24 8.40
C ASP A 198 -12.71 -1.57 9.54
N SER A 199 -11.86 -2.60 9.40
CA SER A 199 -10.78 -2.88 10.35
C SER A 199 -9.81 -1.71 10.52
N MET A 200 -9.64 -0.86 9.50
CA MET A 200 -8.77 0.33 9.59
C MET A 200 -9.34 1.40 10.51
N ILE A 201 -10.67 1.54 10.55
CA ILE A 201 -11.37 2.42 11.49
C ILE A 201 -11.07 1.97 12.92
N PHE A 202 -11.16 0.67 13.18
CA PHE A 202 -10.88 0.12 14.50
C PHE A 202 -9.39 0.22 14.86
N LEU A 203 -8.48 0.11 13.90
CA LEU A 203 -7.06 0.34 14.12
C LEU A 203 -6.79 1.77 14.62
N ALA A 204 -7.39 2.78 13.98
CA ALA A 204 -7.28 4.18 14.41
C ALA A 204 -7.81 4.39 15.84
N ILE A 205 -8.96 3.79 16.16
CA ILE A 205 -9.53 3.78 17.51
C ILE A 205 -8.56 3.15 18.52
N ARG A 206 -8.01 1.97 18.21
CA ARG A 206 -7.07 1.28 19.10
C ARG A 206 -5.81 2.10 19.38
N PHE A 207 -5.28 2.79 18.39
CA PHE A 207 -4.14 3.68 18.58
C PHE A 207 -4.47 4.87 19.47
N ARG A 208 -5.64 5.48 19.31
CA ARG A 208 -6.09 6.58 20.18
C ARG A 208 -6.33 6.11 21.63
N GLU A 209 -6.97 4.96 21.82
CA GLU A 209 -7.11 4.32 23.14
C GLU A 209 -5.75 4.12 23.80
N LYS A 210 -4.77 3.60 23.04
CA LYS A 210 -3.40 3.39 23.51
C LYS A 210 -2.68 4.71 23.83
N LEU A 211 -2.84 5.74 23.01
CA LEU A 211 -2.27 7.07 23.23
C LEU A 211 -2.85 7.72 24.49
N ALA A 212 -4.17 7.68 24.68
CA ALA A 212 -4.84 8.21 25.87
C ALA A 212 -4.33 7.52 27.15
N ARG A 213 -4.25 6.19 27.15
CA ARG A 213 -3.69 5.43 28.28
C ARG A 213 -2.25 5.85 28.58
N LEU A 214 -1.41 5.97 27.55
CA LEU A 214 -0.02 6.42 27.67
C LEU A 214 0.15 7.91 27.99
N ARG A 215 -0.89 8.74 27.95
CA ARG A 215 -0.86 10.11 28.50
C ARG A 215 -1.36 10.14 29.93
N ASN A 216 -2.29 9.26 30.29
CA ASN A 216 -2.84 9.21 31.65
C ASN A 216 -1.86 8.57 32.64
N GLU A 217 -1.10 7.56 32.22
CA GLU A 217 -0.05 6.95 33.06
C GLU A 217 1.05 7.95 33.50
N SER A 218 1.13 9.17 32.93
CA SER A 218 2.12 10.21 33.32
C SER A 218 1.51 11.19 34.31
N ASN A 219 0.19 11.28 34.32
CA ASN A 219 -0.56 12.13 35.21
C ASN A 219 -1.12 11.22 36.32
N SER A 220 -0.28 10.86 37.30
CA SER A 220 -0.66 9.98 38.43
C SER A 220 -1.88 10.47 39.23
N ALA A 221 -2.37 11.69 39.01
CA ALA A 221 -3.57 12.28 39.60
C ALA A 221 -4.81 12.33 38.67
N ALA A 222 -4.70 11.92 37.40
CA ALA A 222 -5.78 12.07 36.39
C ALA A 222 -6.47 10.73 36.03
N SER A 223 -6.45 9.75 36.95
CA SER A 223 -6.97 8.39 36.75
C SER A 223 -8.49 8.31 36.51
N ALA A 224 -9.23 9.42 36.59
CA ALA A 224 -10.68 9.45 36.36
C ALA A 224 -11.12 9.85 34.94
N ALA A 225 -10.22 10.38 34.09
CA ALA A 225 -10.56 10.87 32.74
C ALA A 225 -10.15 9.91 31.62
N VAL A 226 -10.19 8.59 31.89
CA VAL A 226 -9.60 7.56 31.01
C VAL A 226 -10.31 7.38 29.65
N ASP A 227 -11.53 7.88 29.45
CA ASP A 227 -12.39 7.28 28.42
C ASP A 227 -12.85 8.15 27.26
N ARG A 228 -12.47 9.43 27.17
CA ARG A 228 -12.99 10.25 26.07
C ARG A 228 -12.07 10.19 24.87
N ILE A 229 -12.19 9.08 24.14
CA ILE A 229 -12.00 9.14 22.70
C ILE A 229 -12.82 10.32 22.20
N ASP A 230 -12.16 11.25 21.51
CA ASP A 230 -12.79 12.45 20.98
C ASP A 230 -14.08 12.08 20.20
N PRO A 231 -15.25 12.52 20.68
CA PRO A 231 -16.52 12.24 20.01
C PRO A 231 -16.56 12.72 18.57
N GLU A 232 -15.89 13.82 18.24
CA GLU A 232 -15.83 14.34 16.87
C GLU A 232 -15.20 13.32 15.92
N MET A 233 -14.12 12.68 16.38
CA MET A 233 -13.43 11.65 15.62
C MET A 233 -14.29 10.38 15.46
N LEU A 234 -15.02 9.96 16.50
CA LEU A 234 -15.97 8.84 16.39
C LEU A 234 -17.08 9.13 15.38
N VAL A 235 -17.59 10.36 15.33
CA VAL A 235 -18.55 10.80 14.32
C VAL A 235 -17.93 10.73 12.93
N ARG A 236 -16.72 11.26 12.74
CA ARG A 236 -16.01 11.18 11.45
C ARG A 236 -15.82 9.73 10.99
N LEU A 237 -15.39 8.85 11.88
CA LEU A 237 -15.24 7.42 11.61
C LEU A 237 -16.57 6.73 11.30
N TYR A 238 -17.68 7.16 11.93
CA TYR A 238 -19.01 6.64 11.64
C TYR A 238 -19.41 6.88 10.18
N PHE A 239 -19.09 8.04 9.63
CA PHE A 239 -19.33 8.33 8.22
C PHE A 239 -18.39 7.59 7.26
N LEU A 240 -17.20 7.20 7.71
CA LEU A 240 -16.27 6.38 6.93
C LEU A 240 -16.62 4.88 6.93
N ALA A 241 -17.39 4.42 7.91
CA ALA A 241 -17.76 3.02 8.04
C ALA A 241 -18.65 2.55 6.88
N GLN A 242 -18.23 1.46 6.24
CA GLN A 242 -18.90 0.88 5.08
C GLN A 242 -19.94 -0.16 5.50
N SER A 243 -19.65 -0.99 6.50
CA SER A 243 -20.62 -1.97 7.01
C SER A 243 -21.54 -1.40 8.09
N GLN A 244 -22.77 -1.92 8.12
CA GLN A 244 -23.74 -1.62 9.18
C GLN A 244 -23.21 -2.01 10.56
N MET A 245 -22.49 -3.13 10.64
CA MET A 245 -21.88 -3.61 11.89
C MET A 245 -20.87 -2.61 12.47
N ALA A 246 -20.01 -2.03 11.62
CA ALA A 246 -19.06 -1.02 12.05
C ALA A 246 -19.76 0.26 12.52
N ARG A 247 -20.78 0.72 11.79
CA ARG A 247 -21.61 1.87 12.19
C ARG A 247 -22.29 1.65 13.53
N GLU A 248 -22.88 0.49 13.77
CA GLU A 248 -23.53 0.16 15.04
C GLU A 248 -22.53 0.11 16.20
N SER A 249 -21.33 -0.46 15.98
CA SER A 249 -20.26 -0.45 16.98
C SER A 249 -19.82 0.96 17.36
N LEU A 250 -19.68 1.85 16.36
CA LEU A 250 -19.33 3.26 16.56
C LEU A 250 -20.46 4.04 17.24
N PHE A 251 -21.72 3.79 16.86
CA PHE A 251 -22.89 4.37 17.50
C PHE A 251 -22.95 4.00 18.99
N ASN A 252 -22.72 2.73 19.33
CA ASN A 252 -22.68 2.27 20.71
C ASN A 252 -21.53 2.90 21.51
N ARG A 253 -20.40 3.22 20.88
CA ARG A 253 -19.30 3.98 21.52
C ARG A 253 -19.69 5.45 21.73
N LEU A 254 -20.29 6.10 20.74
CA LEU A 254 -20.80 7.47 20.85
C LEU A 254 -21.86 7.61 21.96
N ARG A 255 -22.76 6.64 22.08
CA ARG A 255 -23.75 6.56 23.16
C ARG A 255 -23.09 6.45 24.53
N ARG A 256 -22.09 5.57 24.69
CA ARG A 256 -21.33 5.44 25.95
C ARG A 256 -20.55 6.71 26.29
N ALA A 257 -20.11 7.46 25.29
CA ALA A 257 -19.45 8.76 25.46
C ALA A 257 -20.42 9.93 25.72
N ASN A 258 -21.74 9.67 25.79
CA ASN A 258 -22.79 10.68 25.87
C ASN A 258 -22.71 11.74 24.75
N ALA A 259 -22.38 11.30 23.53
CA ALA A 259 -22.16 12.17 22.38
C ALA A 259 -23.13 11.92 21.22
N THR A 260 -24.31 11.38 21.51
CA THR A 260 -25.36 11.15 20.51
C THR A 260 -25.86 12.46 19.90
N ASP A 261 -25.89 13.55 20.66
CA ASP A 261 -26.36 14.85 20.17
C ASP A 261 -25.43 15.43 19.10
N GLN A 262 -24.12 15.22 19.25
CA GLN A 262 -23.12 15.62 18.27
C GLN A 262 -23.26 14.80 16.97
N LEU A 263 -23.53 13.50 17.09
CA LEU A 263 -23.83 12.66 15.92
C LEU A 263 -25.10 13.13 15.21
N THR A 264 -26.18 13.36 15.95
CA THR A 264 -27.45 13.87 15.39
C THR A 264 -27.26 15.20 14.67
N SER A 265 -26.51 16.12 15.28
CA SER A 265 -26.19 17.42 14.68
C SER A 265 -25.38 17.27 13.38
N SER A 266 -24.41 16.36 13.38
CA SER A 266 -23.58 16.06 12.20
C SER A 266 -24.37 15.38 11.09
N LEU A 267 -25.30 14.49 11.43
CA LEU A 267 -26.23 13.87 10.48
C LEU A 267 -27.16 14.91 9.84
N ARG A 268 -27.70 15.85 10.62
CA ARG A 268 -28.51 16.96 10.10
C ARG A 268 -27.70 17.86 9.16
N ALA A 269 -26.48 18.23 9.56
CA ALA A 269 -25.59 19.03 8.73
C ALA A 269 -25.26 18.33 7.41
N TYR A 270 -24.95 17.03 7.46
CA TYR A 270 -24.71 16.21 6.27
C TYR A 270 -25.95 16.12 5.37
N ALA A 271 -27.14 15.88 5.93
CA ALA A 271 -28.39 15.83 5.18
C ALA A 271 -28.71 17.18 4.49
N LEU A 272 -28.49 18.31 5.18
CA LEU A 272 -28.63 19.65 4.59
C LEU A 272 -27.63 19.90 3.46
N GLN A 273 -26.37 19.48 3.63
CA GLN A 273 -25.35 19.61 2.60
C GLN A 273 -25.69 18.75 1.38
N GLN A 274 -26.16 17.52 1.59
CA GLN A 274 -26.56 16.61 0.52
C GLN A 274 -27.79 17.16 -0.23
N SER A 275 -28.78 17.70 0.48
CA SER A 275 -29.93 18.39 -0.12
C SER A 275 -29.51 19.58 -0.98
N LYS A 276 -28.61 20.44 -0.50
CA LYS A 276 -28.05 21.56 -1.29
C LYS A 276 -27.32 21.07 -2.54
N TRP A 277 -26.55 20.00 -2.44
CA TRP A 277 -25.84 19.42 -3.58
C TRP A 277 -26.82 18.87 -4.62
N TYR A 278 -27.87 18.15 -4.19
CA TYR A 278 -28.92 17.69 -5.09
C TYR A 278 -29.68 18.84 -5.75
N ASP A 279 -30.04 19.90 -5.02
CA ASP A 279 -30.72 21.06 -5.58
C ASP A 279 -29.84 21.78 -6.63
N THR A 280 -28.55 21.96 -6.33
CA THR A 280 -27.60 22.61 -7.24
C THR A 280 -27.31 21.75 -8.48
N SER A 281 -27.08 20.45 -8.29
CA SER A 281 -26.76 19.53 -9.40
C SER A 281 -27.98 19.25 -10.29
N SER A 282 -29.17 19.07 -9.72
CA SER A 282 -30.40 18.87 -10.50
C SER A 282 -30.77 20.11 -11.32
N LYS A 283 -30.56 21.32 -10.77
CA LYS A 283 -30.77 22.58 -11.49
C LYS A 283 -29.68 22.86 -12.55
N ALA A 284 -28.46 22.34 -12.39
CA ALA A 284 -27.37 22.54 -13.35
C ALA A 284 -27.53 21.72 -14.65
N TYR A 285 -28.31 20.64 -14.65
CA TYR A 285 -28.53 19.79 -15.83
C TYR A 285 -29.81 20.11 -16.62
N LEU A 286 -30.64 21.03 -16.14
CA LEU A 286 -31.82 21.47 -16.88
C LEU A 286 -31.46 22.76 -17.63
N PRO A 287 -31.47 22.77 -18.98
CA PRO A 287 -31.25 23.99 -19.73
C PRO A 287 -32.26 25.04 -19.26
N PHE A 288 -31.80 26.27 -18.99
CA PHE A 288 -32.64 27.37 -18.49
C PHE A 288 -33.97 27.54 -19.26
N ALA A 289 -33.99 27.13 -20.53
CA ALA A 289 -35.16 27.16 -21.41
C ALA A 289 -36.31 26.20 -21.04
N THR A 290 -36.11 25.16 -20.22
CA THR A 290 -37.22 24.23 -19.86
C THR A 290 -38.08 24.71 -18.69
N PHE A 291 -37.62 25.67 -17.88
CA PHE A 291 -38.36 26.19 -16.72
C PHE A 291 -39.34 27.32 -17.04
N THR A 292 -39.22 27.98 -18.19
CA THR A 292 -40.15 29.06 -18.59
C THR A 292 -41.49 28.55 -19.13
N THR A 293 -41.64 27.24 -19.40
CA THR A 293 -42.86 26.67 -19.98
C THR A 293 -43.65 25.76 -19.04
N LEU A 294 -43.15 25.46 -17.84
CA LEU A 294 -43.77 24.52 -16.90
C LEU A 294 -43.76 25.05 -15.46
N THR A 295 -44.53 26.11 -15.19
CA THR A 295 -45.03 26.38 -13.84
C THR A 295 -46.48 25.91 -13.73
N PRO A 296 -46.76 24.65 -13.35
CA PRO A 296 -48.00 24.32 -12.67
C PRO A 296 -47.90 24.83 -11.21
N GLY A 297 -48.95 25.50 -10.75
CA GLY A 297 -49.01 26.08 -9.39
C GLY A 297 -48.83 25.05 -8.27
N PRO A 298 -48.53 25.49 -7.04
CA PRO A 298 -48.19 24.60 -5.92
C PRO A 298 -49.36 23.66 -5.57
N SER A 299 -49.05 22.35 -5.53
CA SER A 299 -49.93 21.31 -5.00
C SER A 299 -50.03 21.40 -3.47
N PRO A 300 -51.23 21.55 -2.88
CA PRO A 300 -51.42 21.74 -1.43
C PRO A 300 -51.07 20.53 -0.54
N ARG A 301 -50.79 19.34 -1.10
CA ARG A 301 -50.85 18.08 -0.33
C ARG A 301 -49.61 17.69 0.49
N LEU A 302 -48.44 18.31 0.26
CA LEU A 302 -47.21 17.90 0.95
C LEU A 302 -46.98 18.59 2.31
N ALA A 303 -47.77 19.61 2.66
CA ALA A 303 -47.65 20.28 3.94
C ALA A 303 -48.40 19.57 5.09
N GLU A 304 -49.39 18.71 4.77
CA GLU A 304 -50.18 18.00 5.80
C GLU A 304 -49.47 16.77 6.36
N ASP A 305 -48.75 15.99 5.53
CA ASP A 305 -48.15 14.71 5.98
C ASP A 305 -46.97 14.87 6.97
N VAL A 306 -46.33 16.04 7.01
CA VAL A 306 -45.24 16.32 7.97
C VAL A 306 -45.79 16.73 9.33
N ALA A 307 -47.02 17.25 9.41
CA ALA A 307 -47.64 17.68 10.67
C ALA A 307 -48.24 16.53 11.47
N THR A 308 -48.65 15.44 10.82
CA THR A 308 -49.29 14.27 11.45
C THR A 308 -48.28 13.33 12.11
N SER A 309 -47.08 13.18 11.55
CA SER A 309 -46.07 12.25 12.11
C SER A 309 -45.38 12.73 13.39
N ALA A 310 -45.58 14.00 13.80
CA ALA A 310 -44.98 14.56 15.02
C ALA A 310 -45.87 14.41 16.27
N LYS A 311 -47.09 13.89 16.15
CA LYS A 311 -48.06 13.75 17.26
C LYS A 311 -48.21 12.34 17.82
N GLU A 312 -47.56 11.32 17.24
CA GLU A 312 -47.75 9.93 17.64
C GLU A 312 -46.41 9.25 18.01
N GLN A 313 -45.76 9.69 19.08
CA GLN A 313 -44.85 8.83 19.85
C GLN A 313 -44.97 9.15 21.36
N PRO A 314 -45.28 8.15 22.21
CA PRO A 314 -45.40 8.32 23.67
C PRO A 314 -44.06 8.49 24.39
#